data_AF-A0A8F0CH08-F1
#
_entry.id   AF-A0A8F0CH08-F1
#
_cell.length_a   1.000
_cell.length_b   1.000
_cell.length_c   1.000
_cell.angle_alpha   90.00
_cell.angle_beta   90.00
_cell.angle_gamma   90.00
#
_symmetry.space_group_name_H-M   'P 1'
#
loop_
_entity.id
_entity.type
_entity.pdbx_description
1 polymer ?
#
loop_
_entity_poly.entity_id
_entity_poly.type
_entity_poly.pdbx_seq_one_letter_code
_entity_poly.pdbx_strand_id
1 'polypeptide(L)'
;MKRIAFVGVVGAGKTTLFNALRGNYCLARKTQAVEFNDHGDIDTPGEYFSHPRWYHALITTLQDVDTLIYVHAANDKESRLPAGLLDVGTRKRHIAVISKTDMPDADVAAARQLLCEMGFREPIFELNGHDPQSVRQLVDYLAALSEQEEEAGEKTYHS
;
A
#
# COMPACT_ATOMS: atom_id res chain seq x y z
N MET A 1 1.45 -16.46 -6.67
CA MET A 1 0.47 -15.46 -6.20
C MET A 1 1.19 -14.50 -5.28
N LYS A 2 1.29 -13.23 -5.67
CA LYS A 2 1.92 -12.20 -4.84
C LYS A 2 0.86 -11.61 -3.94
N ARG A 3 1.07 -11.71 -2.62
CA ARG A 3 0.15 -11.15 -1.65
C ARG A 3 0.54 -9.71 -1.38
N ILE A 4 -0.31 -8.76 -1.72
CA ILE A 4 -0.10 -7.33 -1.46
C ILE A 4 -0.93 -6.92 -0.25
N ALA A 5 -0.36 -6.22 0.73
CA ALA A 5 -1.13 -5.62 1.83
C ALA A 5 -1.15 -4.11 1.76
N PHE A 6 -2.34 -3.53 1.93
CA PHE A 6 -2.55 -2.09 2.04
C PHE A 6 -2.63 -1.70 3.51
N VAL A 7 -1.78 -0.78 3.93
CA VAL A 7 -1.67 -0.32 5.32
C VAL A 7 -1.60 1.21 5.39
N GLY A 8 -2.02 1.77 6.51
CA GLY A 8 -2.15 3.21 6.70
C GLY A 8 -3.38 3.57 7.52
N VAL A 9 -3.48 4.83 7.93
CA VAL A 9 -4.52 5.31 8.83
C VAL A 9 -5.94 5.18 8.26
N VAL A 10 -6.95 5.26 9.13
CA VAL A 10 -8.35 5.34 8.71
C VAL A 10 -8.54 6.53 7.77
N GLY A 11 -9.23 6.31 6.65
CA GLY A 11 -9.48 7.38 5.69
C GLY A 11 -8.32 7.72 4.77
N ALA A 12 -7.17 7.05 4.85
CA ALA A 12 -6.03 7.28 3.94
C ALA A 12 -6.29 6.88 2.47
N GLY A 13 -7.44 6.27 2.14
CA GLY A 13 -7.76 5.87 0.77
C GLY A 13 -7.33 4.45 0.37
N LYS A 14 -6.98 3.59 1.33
CA LYS A 14 -6.60 2.17 1.10
C LYS A 14 -7.64 1.40 0.28
N THR A 15 -8.89 1.35 0.75
CA THR A 15 -9.98 0.64 0.07
C THR A 15 -10.28 1.23 -1.31
N THR A 16 -10.19 2.55 -1.47
CA THR A 16 -10.33 3.21 -2.78
C THR A 16 -9.23 2.73 -3.73
N LEU A 17 -7.97 2.73 -3.29
CA LEU A 17 -6.85 2.26 -4.08
C LEU A 17 -6.95 0.77 -4.41
N PHE A 18 -7.32 -0.05 -3.42
CA PHE A 18 -7.55 -1.48 -3.60
C PHE A 18 -8.59 -1.77 -4.68
N ASN A 19 -9.70 -1.03 -4.70
CA ASN A 19 -10.71 -1.14 -5.74
C ASN A 19 -10.21 -0.62 -7.10
N ALA A 20 -9.51 0.52 -7.11
CA ALA A 20 -8.98 1.13 -8.32
C ALA A 20 -8.00 0.21 -9.06
N LEU A 21 -7.13 -0.49 -8.32
CA LEU A 21 -6.20 -1.50 -8.87
C LEU A 21 -6.93 -2.69 -9.52
N ARG A 22 -8.20 -2.91 -9.18
CA ARG A 22 -9.07 -3.93 -9.81
C ARG A 22 -9.91 -3.37 -10.96
N GLY A 23 -9.68 -2.13 -11.35
CA GLY A 23 -10.50 -1.42 -12.33
C GLY A 23 -11.88 -1.01 -11.79
N ASN A 24 -12.11 -1.11 -10.48
CA ASN A 24 -13.38 -0.75 -9.85
C ASN A 24 -13.28 0.64 -9.20
N TYR A 25 -13.95 1.62 -9.78
CA TYR A 25 -13.95 3.02 -9.32
C TYR A 25 -15.24 3.42 -8.61
N CYS A 26 -16.05 2.43 -8.19
CA CYS A 26 -17.24 2.67 -7.38
C CYS A 26 -16.88 3.23 -5.99
N LEU A 27 -17.85 3.87 -5.33
CA LEU A 27 -17.65 4.48 -4.01
C LEU A 27 -17.19 3.43 -2.99
N ALA A 28 -16.00 3.64 -2.41
CA ALA A 28 -15.46 2.77 -1.37
C ALA A 28 -16.31 2.84 -0.09
N ARG A 29 -16.61 1.69 0.52
CA ARG A 29 -17.25 1.60 1.84
C ARG A 29 -16.17 1.34 2.89
N LYS A 30 -16.38 1.82 4.12
CA LYS A 30 -15.43 1.61 5.22
C LYS A 30 -15.29 0.09 5.49
N THR A 31 -14.08 -0.42 5.32
CA THR A 31 -13.70 -1.80 5.67
C THR A 31 -13.73 -1.99 7.19
N GLN A 32 -14.40 -3.04 7.67
CA GLN A 32 -14.54 -3.37 9.11
C GLN A 32 -13.79 -4.65 9.51
N ALA A 33 -13.30 -5.43 8.54
CA ALA A 33 -12.52 -6.65 8.74
C ALA A 33 -11.42 -6.71 7.68
N VAL A 34 -10.38 -7.51 7.90
CA VAL A 34 -9.36 -7.73 6.87
C VAL A 34 -10.02 -8.37 5.65
N GLU A 35 -9.97 -7.70 4.49
CA GLU A 35 -10.52 -8.22 3.25
C GLU A 35 -9.42 -8.86 2.42
N PHE A 36 -9.67 -10.10 2.00
CA PHE A 36 -8.81 -10.85 1.10
C PHE A 36 -9.45 -10.85 -0.30
N ASN A 37 -8.68 -10.62 -1.36
CA ASN A 37 -9.14 -10.96 -2.71
C ASN A 37 -8.69 -12.37 -3.13
N ASP A 38 -9.19 -12.81 -4.29
CA ASP A 38 -8.86 -14.11 -4.89
C ASP A 38 -7.36 -14.27 -5.23
N HIS A 39 -6.60 -13.15 -5.24
CA HIS A 39 -5.15 -13.11 -5.45
C HIS A 39 -4.34 -13.12 -4.14
N GLY A 40 -5.02 -13.04 -2.98
CA GLY A 40 -4.43 -13.01 -1.65
C GLY A 40 -4.02 -11.63 -1.14
N ASP A 41 -4.45 -10.56 -1.80
CA ASP A 41 -4.22 -9.18 -1.36
C ASP A 41 -5.09 -8.84 -0.15
N ILE A 42 -4.57 -8.00 0.74
CA ILE A 42 -5.09 -7.72 2.07
C ILE A 42 -5.43 -6.23 2.20
N ASP A 43 -6.72 -5.87 2.30
CA ASP A 43 -7.15 -4.54 2.78
C ASP A 43 -7.29 -4.60 4.30
N THR A 44 -6.50 -3.80 5.03
CA THR A 44 -6.51 -3.80 6.50
C THR A 44 -7.41 -2.68 7.04
N PRO A 45 -8.24 -2.93 8.09
CA PRO A 45 -8.97 -1.84 8.73
C PRO A 45 -7.97 -0.84 9.30
N GLY A 46 -8.12 0.45 8.98
CA GLY A 46 -7.16 1.48 9.42
C GLY A 46 -7.05 1.62 10.95
N GLU A 47 -8.00 1.07 11.69
CA GLU A 47 -8.01 1.07 13.16
C GLU A 47 -6.86 0.24 13.75
N TYR A 48 -6.34 -0.76 13.02
CA TYR A 48 -5.12 -1.50 13.37
C TYR A 48 -3.89 -0.60 13.36
N PHE A 49 -3.90 0.43 12.51
CA PHE A 49 -2.86 1.43 12.41
C PHE A 49 -3.03 2.56 13.44
N SER A 50 -4.27 2.82 13.86
CA SER A 50 -4.60 3.88 14.83
C SER A 50 -4.49 3.44 16.29
N HIS A 51 -4.42 2.14 16.58
CA HIS A 51 -4.36 1.62 17.95
C HIS A 51 -3.08 0.81 18.19
N PRO A 52 -2.12 1.32 19.01
CA PRO A 52 -0.86 0.63 19.30
C PRO A 52 -1.01 -0.81 19.81
N ARG A 53 -2.11 -1.11 20.50
CA ARG A 53 -2.41 -2.47 21.01
C ARG A 53 -2.64 -3.50 19.90
N TRP A 54 -2.92 -3.07 18.67
CA TRP A 54 -3.21 -3.94 17.53
C TRP A 54 -2.05 -4.07 16.55
N TYR A 55 -0.91 -3.41 16.81
CA TYR A 55 0.27 -3.50 15.96
C TYR A 55 0.80 -4.93 15.84
N HIS A 56 0.77 -5.70 16.93
CA HIS A 56 1.19 -7.10 16.86
C HIS A 56 0.29 -7.92 15.92
N ALA A 57 -1.04 -7.72 15.98
CA ALA A 57 -1.96 -8.41 15.09
C ALA A 57 -1.72 -8.03 13.62
N LEU A 58 -1.49 -6.73 13.35
CA LEU A 58 -1.12 -6.25 12.03
C LEU A 58 0.18 -6.89 11.53
N ILE A 59 1.25 -6.84 12.34
CA ILE A 59 2.57 -7.40 11.99
C ILE A 59 2.46 -8.90 11.71
N THR A 60 1.71 -9.66 12.50
CA THR A 60 1.48 -11.09 12.27
C THR A 60 0.76 -11.34 10.94
N THR A 61 -0.29 -10.58 10.62
CA THR A 61 -1.00 -10.69 9.33
C THR A 61 -0.08 -10.38 8.14
N LEU A 62 0.89 -9.49 8.32
CA LEU A 62 1.82 -9.10 7.27
C LEU A 62 2.94 -10.11 7.03
N GLN A 63 3.11 -11.16 7.86
CA GLN A 63 4.21 -12.11 7.73
C GLN A 63 4.23 -12.86 6.40
N ASP A 64 3.07 -13.15 5.82
CA ASP A 64 2.95 -13.91 4.57
C ASP A 64 2.73 -13.03 3.32
N VAL A 65 2.86 -11.71 3.47
CA VAL A 65 2.70 -10.72 2.40
C VAL A 65 4.03 -10.45 1.71
N ASP A 66 4.06 -10.41 0.37
CA ASP A 66 5.28 -10.14 -0.38
C ASP A 66 5.56 -8.64 -0.52
N THR A 67 4.48 -7.86 -0.72
CA THR A 67 4.55 -6.41 -0.92
C THR A 67 3.61 -5.69 0.04
N LEU A 68 4.15 -4.72 0.77
CA LEU A 68 3.37 -3.83 1.63
C LEU A 68 3.30 -2.46 0.96
N ILE A 69 2.08 -2.00 0.71
CA ILE A 69 1.76 -0.68 0.18
C ILE A 69 1.26 0.18 1.33
N TYR A 70 2.09 1.13 1.76
CA TYR A 70 1.71 2.15 2.73
C TYR A 70 1.00 3.30 2.01
N VAL A 71 -0.25 3.55 2.40
CA VAL A 71 -1.07 4.60 1.81
C VAL A 71 -1.17 5.77 2.79
N HIS A 72 -0.74 6.94 2.34
CA HIS A 72 -0.76 8.20 3.08
C HIS A 72 -1.57 9.23 2.30
N ALA A 73 -2.50 9.94 2.94
CA ALA A 73 -3.28 10.96 2.23
C ALA A 73 -2.46 12.25 2.07
N ALA A 74 -2.53 12.89 0.90
CA ALA A 74 -1.81 14.12 0.61
C ALA A 74 -2.15 15.29 1.54
N ASN A 75 -3.32 15.26 2.18
CA ASN A 75 -3.75 16.28 3.15
C ASN A 75 -3.54 15.87 4.62
N ASP A 76 -2.96 14.69 4.90
CA ASP A 76 -2.61 14.28 6.27
C ASP A 76 -1.18 14.69 6.61
N LYS A 77 -1.04 15.52 7.65
CA LYS A 77 0.24 16.08 8.11
C LYS A 77 0.90 15.25 9.21
N GLU A 78 0.21 14.24 9.73
CA GLU A 78 0.71 13.44 10.84
C GLU A 78 1.34 12.13 10.36
N SER A 79 2.58 11.90 10.79
CA SER A 79 3.23 10.60 10.66
C SER A 79 2.74 9.69 11.79
N ARG A 80 2.18 8.53 11.43
CA ARG A 80 1.68 7.54 12.40
C ARG A 80 2.15 6.12 12.10
N LEU A 81 3.34 5.97 11.49
CA LEU A 81 3.91 4.68 11.14
C LEU A 81 4.23 3.86 12.42
N PRO A 82 3.66 2.65 12.60
CA PRO A 82 4.01 1.76 13.69
C PRO A 82 5.49 1.42 13.69
N ALA A 83 6.12 1.51 14.87
CA ALA A 83 7.50 1.07 15.05
C ALA A 83 7.65 -0.40 14.64
N GLY A 84 8.71 -0.70 13.89
CA GLY A 84 8.98 -2.05 13.40
C GLY A 84 8.23 -2.45 12.14
N LEU A 85 7.28 -1.64 11.62
CA LEU A 85 6.50 -2.03 10.43
C LEU A 85 7.39 -2.24 9.19
N LEU A 86 8.37 -1.34 8.98
CA LEU A 86 9.32 -1.46 7.87
C LEU A 86 10.43 -2.49 8.13
N ASP A 87 10.52 -3.00 9.35
CA ASP A 87 11.47 -4.06 9.72
C ASP A 87 10.85 -5.46 9.56
N VAL A 88 9.54 -5.55 9.26
CA VAL A 88 8.84 -6.83 9.08
C VAL A 88 9.32 -7.48 7.79
N GLY A 89 10.16 -8.51 7.92
CA GLY A 89 10.58 -9.37 6.82
C GLY A 89 11.58 -8.69 5.88
N THR A 90 12.86 -9.07 5.99
CA THR A 90 13.99 -8.50 5.24
C THR A 90 13.89 -8.59 3.71
N ARG A 91 12.96 -9.40 3.19
CA ARG A 91 12.69 -9.57 1.75
C ARG A 91 11.41 -8.90 1.28
N LYS A 92 10.63 -8.27 2.19
CA LYS A 92 9.37 -7.61 1.81
C LYS A 92 9.66 -6.32 1.07
N ARG A 93 8.87 -6.07 0.03
CA ARG A 93 8.91 -4.82 -0.71
C ARG A 93 8.02 -3.80 -0.02
N HIS A 94 8.58 -2.64 0.30
CA HIS A 94 7.84 -1.50 0.84
C HIS A 94 7.63 -0.47 -0.27
N ILE A 95 6.37 -0.18 -0.59
CA ILE A 95 5.97 0.86 -1.54
C ILE A 95 5.16 1.89 -0.77
N ALA A 96 5.41 3.18 -1.02
CA ALA A 96 4.56 4.24 -0.49
C ALA A 96 3.69 4.83 -1.60
N VAL A 97 2.46 5.19 -1.23
CA VAL A 97 1.49 5.85 -2.09
C VAL A 97 0.96 7.08 -1.37
N ILE A 98 1.08 8.24 -2.01
CA ILE A 98 0.42 9.48 -1.65
C ILE A 98 -0.93 9.51 -2.38
N SER A 99 -2.03 9.34 -1.64
CA SER A 99 -3.38 9.33 -2.18
C SER A 99 -4.06 10.69 -2.06
N LYS A 100 -5.24 10.85 -2.68
CA LYS A 100 -6.07 12.06 -2.59
C LYS A 100 -5.37 13.33 -3.07
N THR A 101 -4.56 13.20 -4.11
CA THR A 101 -3.84 14.34 -4.71
C THR A 101 -4.78 15.37 -5.36
N ASP A 102 -6.05 15.02 -5.53
CA ASP A 102 -7.14 15.84 -6.04
C ASP A 102 -7.80 16.75 -4.99
N MET A 103 -7.53 16.53 -3.70
CA MET A 103 -8.13 17.34 -2.64
C MET A 103 -7.62 18.79 -2.68
N PRO A 104 -8.47 19.78 -2.41
CA PRO A 104 -8.08 21.19 -2.46
C PRO A 104 -7.04 21.59 -1.39
N ASP A 105 -6.95 20.80 -0.32
CA ASP A 105 -6.00 20.94 0.78
C ASP A 105 -4.82 19.95 0.68
N ALA A 106 -4.63 19.30 -0.47
CA ALA A 106 -3.52 18.38 -0.70
C ALA A 106 -2.17 19.11 -0.69
N ASP A 107 -1.21 18.57 0.08
CA ASP A 107 0.19 18.99 0.09
C ASP A 107 1.08 17.79 -0.20
N VAL A 108 1.19 17.46 -1.49
CA VAL A 108 1.93 16.30 -1.98
C VAL A 108 3.42 16.38 -1.64
N ALA A 109 3.99 17.60 -1.69
CA ALA A 109 5.39 17.81 -1.38
C ALA A 109 5.69 17.53 0.10
N ALA A 110 4.86 18.04 1.02
CA ALA A 110 5.00 17.75 2.44
C ALA A 110 4.77 16.27 2.75
N ALA A 111 3.76 15.64 2.13
CA ALA A 111 3.50 14.21 2.29
C ALA A 111 4.70 13.36 1.82
N ARG A 112 5.31 13.69 0.69
CA ARG A 112 6.52 13.02 0.17
C ARG A 112 7.70 13.18 1.12
N GLN A 113 7.94 14.39 1.63
CA GLN A 113 9.00 14.63 2.60
C GLN A 113 8.80 13.78 3.87
N LEU A 114 7.58 13.76 4.41
CA LEU A 114 7.23 12.97 5.58
C LEU A 114 7.44 11.47 5.36
N LEU A 115 7.09 10.94 4.18
CA LEU A 115 7.36 9.54 3.81
C LEU A 115 8.87 9.23 3.78
N CYS A 116 9.68 10.13 3.22
CA CYS A 116 11.13 9.98 3.21
C CYS A 116 11.72 10.00 4.62
N GLU A 117 11.26 10.89 5.50
CA GLU A 117 11.67 10.96 6.91
C GLU A 117 11.31 9.70 7.70
N MET A 118 10.21 9.04 7.33
CA MET A 118 9.81 7.73 7.88
C MET A 118 10.65 6.55 7.36
N GLY A 119 11.53 6.78 6.38
CA GLY A 119 12.44 5.76 5.83
C GLY A 119 11.95 5.09 4.55
N PHE A 120 10.84 5.55 3.96
CA PHE A 120 10.46 5.10 2.61
C PHE A 120 11.46 5.62 1.57
N ARG A 121 11.69 4.80 0.54
CA ARG A 121 12.54 5.13 -0.60
C ARG A 121 11.73 5.02 -1.87
N GLU A 122 12.26 5.59 -2.95
CA GLU A 122 11.64 5.45 -4.27
C GLU A 122 11.49 3.96 -4.67
N PRO A 123 10.38 3.59 -5.35
CA PRO A 123 9.35 4.50 -5.85
C PRO A 123 8.28 4.90 -4.81
N ILE A 124 7.94 6.19 -4.80
CA ILE A 124 6.77 6.74 -4.10
C ILE A 124 5.78 7.24 -5.16
N PHE A 125 4.59 6.66 -5.19
CA PHE A 125 3.55 6.97 -6.17
C PHE A 125 2.62 8.06 -5.65
N GLU A 126 2.22 8.97 -6.53
CA GLU A 126 1.26 10.04 -6.24
C GLU A 126 0.02 9.78 -7.08
N LEU A 127 -1.15 9.64 -6.45
CA LEU A 127 -2.36 9.32 -7.19
C LEU A 127 -3.66 9.89 -6.62
N ASN A 128 -4.60 10.09 -7.55
CA ASN A 128 -6.02 10.18 -7.28
C ASN A 128 -6.63 8.79 -7.51
N GLY A 129 -7.12 8.16 -6.44
CA GLY A 129 -7.75 6.83 -6.52
C GLY A 129 -9.07 6.80 -7.31
N HIS A 130 -9.62 7.95 -7.68
CA HIS A 130 -10.81 8.08 -8.52
C HIS A 130 -10.48 8.30 -10.00
N ASP A 131 -9.20 8.49 -10.36
CA ASP A 131 -8.75 8.67 -11.73
C ASP A 131 -7.93 7.46 -12.21
N PRO A 132 -8.45 6.67 -13.18
CA PRO A 132 -7.73 5.53 -13.73
C PRO A 132 -6.37 5.86 -14.34
N GLN A 133 -6.19 7.05 -14.92
CA GLN A 133 -4.90 7.44 -15.49
C GLN A 133 -3.86 7.69 -14.40
N SER A 134 -4.29 8.28 -13.29
CA SER A 134 -3.43 8.54 -12.14
C SER A 134 -2.95 7.25 -11.46
N VAL A 135 -3.79 6.21 -11.40
CA VAL A 135 -3.44 4.92 -10.79
C VAL A 135 -2.56 4.05 -11.70
N ARG A 136 -2.56 4.31 -13.01
CA ARG A 136 -1.90 3.48 -14.03
C ARG A 136 -0.42 3.24 -13.78
N GLN A 137 0.32 4.25 -13.32
CA GLN A 137 1.76 4.11 -13.05
C GLN A 137 2.04 3.04 -11.98
N LEU A 138 1.19 2.96 -10.95
CA LEU A 138 1.31 1.93 -9.92
C LEU A 138 0.92 0.55 -10.47
N VAL A 139 -0.12 0.47 -11.31
CA VAL A 139 -0.54 -0.79 -11.96
C VAL A 139 0.60 -1.35 -12.82
N ASP A 140 1.15 -0.52 -13.71
CA ASP A 140 2.22 -0.92 -14.63
C ASP A 140 3.47 -1.37 -13.85
N TYR A 141 3.79 -0.67 -12.75
CA TYR A 141 4.89 -1.06 -11.87
C TYR A 141 4.66 -2.43 -11.21
N LEU A 142 3.48 -2.66 -10.63
CA LEU A 142 3.14 -3.93 -9.97
C LEU A 142 3.10 -5.11 -10.97
N ALA A 143 2.66 -4.85 -12.21
CA ALA A 143 2.67 -5.83 -13.30
C ALA A 143 4.12 -6.19 -13.69
N ALA A 144 4.98 -5.20 -13.94
CA ALA A 144 6.38 -5.43 -14.30
C ALA A 144 7.15 -6.18 -13.19
N LEU A 145 6.85 -5.91 -11.92
CA LEU A 145 7.42 -6.68 -10.82
C LEU A 145 7.01 -8.15 -10.89
N SER A 146 5.78 -8.44 -11.29
CA SER A 146 5.25 -9.80 -11.42
C SER A 146 6.00 -10.60 -12.47
N GLU A 147 6.23 -10.01 -13.64
CA GLU A 147 6.97 -10.62 -14.74
C GLU A 147 8.44 -10.92 -14.39
N GLN A 148 9.15 -9.97 -13.77
CA GLN A 148 10.58 -10.15 -13.42
C GLN A 148 10.83 -11.29 -12.42
N GLU A 149 9.88 -11.56 -11.53
CA GLU A 149 10.02 -12.60 -10.51
C GLU A 149 9.61 -13.99 -11.05
N GLU A 150 8.71 -14.05 -12.03
CA GLU A 150 8.41 -15.28 -12.77
C GLU A 150 9.61 -15.73 -13.62
N GLU A 151 10.26 -14.80 -14.33
CA GLU A 151 11.48 -15.09 -15.11
C GLU A 151 12.67 -15.54 -14.23
N ALA A 152 12.78 -15.01 -13.00
CA ALA A 152 13.80 -15.44 -12.04
C ALA A 152 13.52 -16.84 -11.47
N GLY A 153 12.24 -17.19 -11.27
CA GLY A 153 11.81 -18.51 -10.83
C GLY A 153 12.12 -19.61 -11.85
N GLU A 154 11.86 -19.36 -13.13
CA GLU A 154 12.10 -20.34 -14.22
C GLU A 154 13.60 -20.64 -14.43
N LYS A 155 14.48 -19.64 -14.27
CA LYS A 155 15.93 -19.84 -14.39
C LYS A 155 16.53 -20.72 -13.29
N THR A 156 15.83 -20.89 -12.17
CA THR A 156 16.30 -21.70 -11.03
C THR A 156 15.94 -23.18 -11.18
N TYR A 157 14.99 -23.54 -12.05
CA TYR A 157 14.58 -24.93 -12.31
C TYR A 157 15.34 -25.62 -13.44
N HIS A 158 16.16 -24.87 -14.19
CA HIS A 158 16.95 -25.38 -15.32
C HIS A 158 18.47 -25.41 -15.05
N SER A 159 18.91 -25.45 -13.79
CA SER A 159 20.32 -25.63 -13.40
C SER A 159 20.51 -26.81 -12.46
#